data_AF-A0A2E2EEV2-F1
#
_entry.id   AF-A0A2E2EEV2-F1
#
_cell.length_a   1.000
_cell.length_b   1.000
_cell.length_c   1.000
_cell.angle_alpha   90.00
_cell.angle_beta   90.00
_cell.angle_gamma   90.00
#
_symmetry.space_group_name_H-M   'P 1'
#
loop_
_entity.id
_entity.type
_entity.pdbx_description
1 polymer ?
#
loop_
_entity_poly.entity_id
_entity_poly.type
_entity_poly.pdbx_seq_one_letter_code
_entity_poly.pdbx_strand_id
1 'polypeptide(L)'
;MKLTNFIKDIGYAENTAQIRRKVLIEQMHQKISKQQDCFNCKGHCCTYSYNSMRVTPLEALDVYFYLLNNNLINQSLVEKLKKNIKDFRLDREVYISGDKELRRYYTCPFYKNGVKGCGIGLGHKPYGCIAFMPYETNVSIAGKCSTNTQVLIEREILNPEDDLINQNIRNYFGLYWTKKDLPSALMHFVRTFNKNLNFNI
;
A
#
# COMPACT_ATOMS: atom_id res chain seq x y z
N MET A 1 -13.60 21.66 -5.14
CA MET A 1 -13.39 21.02 -6.45
C MET A 1 -13.99 19.62 -6.41
N LYS A 2 -14.73 19.19 -7.44
CA LYS A 2 -15.33 17.83 -7.46
C LYS A 2 -14.24 16.78 -7.69
N LEU A 3 -14.27 15.68 -6.93
CA LEU A 3 -13.33 14.56 -7.00
C LEU A 3 -13.15 14.01 -8.43
N THR A 4 -14.21 14.09 -9.24
CA THR A 4 -14.23 13.70 -10.65
C THR A 4 -13.30 14.52 -11.53
N ASN A 5 -13.18 15.83 -11.27
CA ASN A 5 -12.27 16.68 -12.05
C ASN A 5 -10.83 16.36 -11.72
N PHE A 6 -10.53 16.19 -10.42
CA PHE A 6 -9.21 15.75 -9.96
C PHE A 6 -8.75 14.45 -10.64
N ILE A 7 -9.60 13.41 -10.62
CA ILE A 7 -9.28 12.09 -11.21
C ILE A 7 -8.90 12.23 -12.69
N LYS A 8 -9.60 13.10 -13.43
CA LYS A 8 -9.31 13.36 -14.84
C LYS A 8 -7.99 14.12 -14.99
N ASP A 9 -7.77 15.16 -14.20
CA ASP A 9 -6.61 16.05 -14.30
C ASP A 9 -5.28 15.32 -13.99
N ILE A 10 -5.30 14.31 -13.13
CA ILE A 10 -4.10 13.51 -12.81
C ILE A 10 -3.89 12.27 -13.69
N GLY A 11 -4.76 12.04 -14.69
CA GLY A 11 -4.68 10.86 -15.57
C GLY A 11 -5.05 9.53 -14.90
N TYR A 12 -5.78 9.56 -13.78
CA TYR A 12 -6.13 8.35 -13.02
C TYR A 12 -7.22 7.49 -13.70
N ALA A 13 -8.02 8.08 -14.60
CA ALA A 13 -9.18 7.42 -15.22
C ALA A 13 -8.84 6.41 -16.33
N GLU A 14 -7.67 6.53 -16.97
CA GLU A 14 -7.34 5.75 -18.18
C GLU A 14 -6.77 4.37 -17.86
N ASN A 15 -6.22 4.18 -16.66
CA ASN A 15 -5.76 2.89 -16.16
C ASN A 15 -6.38 2.63 -14.78
N THR A 16 -7.09 1.52 -14.61
CA THR A 16 -7.72 1.20 -13.31
C THR A 16 -6.71 0.52 -12.38
N ALA A 17 -6.91 0.65 -11.07
CA ALA A 17 -6.09 -0.01 -10.06
C ALA A 17 -5.95 -1.54 -10.31
N GLN A 18 -7.00 -2.16 -10.84
CA GLN A 18 -7.01 -3.59 -11.18
C GLN A 18 -6.10 -3.92 -12.37
N ILE A 19 -6.16 -3.11 -13.44
CA ILE A 19 -5.34 -3.30 -14.64
C ILE A 19 -3.86 -3.19 -14.28
N ARG A 20 -3.48 -2.16 -13.51
CA ARG A 20 -2.11 -1.95 -12.99
C ARG A 20 -1.52 -3.13 -12.21
N ARG A 21 -2.37 -4.01 -11.68
CA ARG A 21 -1.99 -5.15 -10.85
C ARG A 21 -2.17 -6.49 -11.54
N LYS A 22 -2.66 -6.52 -12.78
CA LYS A 22 -3.03 -7.74 -13.49
C LYS A 22 -1.90 -8.78 -13.47
N VAL A 23 -0.70 -8.41 -13.91
CA VAL A 23 0.46 -9.32 -13.95
C VAL A 23 0.88 -9.80 -12.55
N LEU A 24 0.77 -8.95 -11.52
CA LEU A 24 1.07 -9.32 -10.13
C LEU A 24 0.05 -10.33 -9.59
N ILE A 25 -1.23 -10.12 -9.90
CA ILE A 25 -2.32 -11.01 -9.49
C ILE A 25 -2.23 -12.36 -10.22
N GLU A 26 -1.90 -12.35 -11.51
CA GLU A 26 -1.67 -13.58 -12.28
C GLU A 26 -0.51 -14.40 -11.70
N GLN A 27 0.62 -13.75 -11.39
CA GLN A 27 1.74 -14.42 -10.71
C GLN A 27 1.36 -14.95 -9.32
N MET A 28 0.58 -14.18 -8.55
CA MET A 28 0.07 -14.64 -7.25
C MET A 28 -0.81 -15.90 -7.41
N HIS A 29 -1.68 -15.95 -8.42
CA HIS A 29 -2.51 -17.13 -8.70
C HIS A 29 -1.67 -18.35 -9.13
N GLN A 30 -0.63 -18.15 -9.94
CA GLN A 30 0.31 -19.22 -10.31
C GLN A 30 1.09 -19.75 -9.10
N LYS A 31 1.40 -18.91 -8.12
CA LYS A 31 2.02 -19.33 -6.86
C LYS A 31 1.04 -20.11 -5.98
N ILE A 32 -0.20 -19.66 -5.89
CA ILE A 32 -1.26 -20.37 -5.17
C ILE A 32 -1.50 -21.77 -5.76
N SER A 33 -1.52 -21.92 -7.10
CA SER A 33 -1.68 -23.24 -7.72
C SER A 33 -0.53 -24.20 -7.42
N LYS A 34 0.65 -23.66 -7.07
CA LYS A 34 1.82 -24.40 -6.59
C LYS A 34 1.85 -24.58 -5.07
N GLN A 35 0.78 -24.24 -4.35
CA GLN A 35 0.69 -24.24 -2.88
C GLN A 35 1.74 -23.33 -2.20
N GLN A 36 2.25 -22.34 -2.93
CA GLN A 36 3.15 -21.30 -2.44
C GLN A 36 2.32 -20.08 -2.04
N ASP A 37 1.49 -20.25 -1.01
CA ASP A 37 0.50 -19.26 -0.58
C ASP A 37 0.62 -18.94 0.92
N CYS A 38 -0.08 -17.87 1.31
CA CYS A 38 -0.11 -17.39 2.68
C CYS A 38 -1.30 -17.96 3.48
N PHE A 39 -2.03 -18.95 2.98
CA PHE A 39 -3.25 -19.45 3.63
C PHE A 39 -2.94 -20.18 4.95
N ASN A 40 -1.76 -20.77 5.08
CA ASN A 40 -1.33 -21.41 6.34
C ASN A 40 -0.42 -20.50 7.20
N CYS A 41 -0.13 -19.29 6.74
CA CYS A 41 0.77 -18.36 7.40
C CYS A 41 0.04 -17.46 8.41
N LYS A 42 0.71 -17.14 9.53
CA LYS A 42 0.23 -16.17 10.54
C LYS A 42 0.49 -14.71 10.16
N GLY A 43 0.70 -14.41 8.88
CA GLY A 43 0.90 -13.04 8.38
C GLY A 43 2.16 -12.35 8.90
N HIS A 44 3.27 -13.08 9.13
CA HIS A 44 4.53 -12.51 9.64
C HIS A 44 4.98 -11.26 8.87
N CYS A 45 4.86 -11.29 7.54
CA CYS A 45 5.22 -10.18 6.63
C CYS A 45 4.37 -8.92 6.79
N CYS A 46 3.24 -8.98 7.48
CA CYS A 46 2.36 -7.84 7.76
C CYS A 46 2.65 -7.20 9.13
N THR A 47 3.48 -7.82 9.96
CA THR A 47 3.80 -7.36 11.32
C THR A 47 5.07 -6.53 11.34
N TYR A 48 5.27 -5.74 12.39
CA TYR A 48 6.47 -4.92 12.59
C TYR A 48 7.77 -5.72 12.61
N SER A 49 7.73 -7.04 12.78
CA SER A 49 8.94 -7.87 12.72
C SER A 49 9.56 -7.90 11.32
N TYR A 50 8.77 -7.69 10.26
CA TYR A 50 9.23 -7.86 8.87
C TYR A 50 8.66 -6.83 7.87
N ASN A 51 7.60 -6.11 8.23
CA ASN A 51 6.97 -5.15 7.34
C ASN A 51 7.67 -3.78 7.42
N SER A 52 8.40 -3.44 6.36
CA SER A 52 8.95 -2.09 6.12
C SER A 52 8.42 -1.49 4.81
N MET A 53 7.24 -1.93 4.38
CA MET A 53 6.68 -1.59 3.07
C MET A 53 6.42 -0.09 2.96
N ARG A 54 6.80 0.49 1.82
CA ARG A 54 6.45 1.85 1.41
C ARG A 54 5.66 1.80 0.12
N VAL A 55 4.79 2.78 -0.06
CA VAL A 55 3.87 2.92 -1.18
C VAL A 55 4.11 4.24 -1.88
N THR A 56 3.90 4.24 -3.20
CA THR A 56 3.83 5.46 -4.00
C THR A 56 2.52 6.23 -3.75
N PRO A 57 2.46 7.52 -4.14
CA PRO A 57 1.22 8.29 -4.10
C PRO A 57 0.05 7.59 -4.81
N LEU A 58 0.29 6.99 -5.98
CA LEU A 58 -0.71 6.26 -6.74
C LEU A 58 -1.21 5.02 -5.98
N GLU A 59 -0.31 4.20 -5.43
CA GLU A 59 -0.71 3.03 -4.62
C GLU A 59 -1.52 3.43 -3.39
N ALA A 60 -1.14 4.51 -2.71
CA ALA A 60 -1.88 5.00 -1.56
C ALA A 60 -3.26 5.57 -1.95
N LEU A 61 -3.36 6.21 -3.11
CA LEU A 61 -4.63 6.69 -3.65
C LEU A 61 -5.56 5.54 -4.05
N ASP A 62 -5.01 4.46 -4.63
CA ASP A 62 -5.77 3.24 -4.93
C ASP A 62 -6.40 2.64 -3.67
N VAL A 63 -5.61 2.55 -2.59
CA VAL A 63 -6.10 2.06 -1.30
C VAL A 63 -7.14 3.03 -0.72
N TYR A 64 -6.92 4.34 -0.81
CA TYR A 64 -7.89 5.35 -0.37
C TYR A 64 -9.24 5.19 -1.08
N PHE A 65 -9.24 5.08 -2.41
CA PHE A 65 -10.48 4.90 -3.19
C PHE A 65 -11.18 3.57 -2.88
N TYR A 66 -10.42 2.50 -2.66
CA TYR A 66 -11.00 1.24 -2.17
C TYR A 66 -11.74 1.45 -0.85
N LEU A 67 -11.11 2.12 0.11
CA LEU A 67 -11.71 2.37 1.42
C LEU A 67 -12.93 3.28 1.31
N LEU A 68 -12.86 4.32 0.48
CA LEU A 68 -13.98 5.24 0.22
C LEU A 68 -15.18 4.49 -0.36
N ASN A 69 -14.98 3.72 -1.43
CA ASN A 69 -16.04 3.00 -2.13
C ASN A 69 -16.68 1.89 -1.29
N ASN A 70 -15.99 1.42 -0.26
CA ASN A 70 -16.49 0.41 0.68
C ASN A 70 -16.98 1.01 2.01
N ASN A 71 -17.12 2.34 2.12
CA ASN A 71 -17.51 3.04 3.35
C ASN A 71 -16.64 2.71 4.57
N LEU A 72 -15.35 2.46 4.34
CA LEU A 72 -14.37 2.10 5.38
C LEU A 72 -13.60 3.31 5.93
N ILE A 73 -13.80 4.50 5.37
CA ILE A 73 -13.23 5.75 5.88
C ILE A 73 -14.14 6.28 7.00
N ASN A 74 -13.77 5.98 8.23
CA ASN A 74 -14.50 6.38 9.44
C ASN A 74 -13.53 6.71 10.58
N GLN A 75 -14.06 7.16 11.73
CA GLN A 75 -13.26 7.51 12.92
C GLN A 75 -12.35 6.35 13.36
N SER A 76 -12.87 5.12 13.33
CA SER A 76 -12.11 3.95 13.76
C SER A 76 -10.85 3.75 12.90
N LEU A 77 -10.97 3.89 11.58
CA LEU A 77 -9.82 3.85 10.69
C LEU A 77 -8.82 4.97 11.01
N VAL A 78 -9.28 6.21 11.20
CA VAL A 78 -8.41 7.35 11.49
C VAL A 78 -7.63 7.14 12.78
N GLU A 79 -8.30 6.73 13.86
CA GLU A 79 -7.63 6.43 15.13
C GLU A 79 -6.66 5.26 15.00
N LYS A 80 -7.01 4.23 14.21
CA LYS A 80 -6.10 3.13 13.91
C LYS A 80 -4.83 3.60 13.20
N LEU A 81 -4.97 4.47 12.20
CA LEU A 81 -3.84 5.03 11.46
C LEU A 81 -2.98 5.94 12.34
N LYS A 82 -3.58 6.85 13.12
CA LYS A 82 -2.88 7.71 14.08
C LYS A 82 -2.10 6.89 15.10
N LYS A 83 -2.75 5.88 15.69
CA LYS A 83 -2.10 4.98 16.65
C LYS A 83 -0.91 4.27 16.01
N ASN A 84 -1.06 3.75 14.77
CA ASN A 84 0.02 3.09 14.07
C ASN A 84 1.22 4.01 13.80
N ILE A 85 0.95 5.23 13.32
CA ILE A 85 1.98 6.25 13.09
C ILE A 85 2.72 6.58 14.39
N LYS A 86 1.98 6.76 15.49
CA LYS A 86 2.56 7.07 16.81
C LYS A 86 3.38 5.91 17.37
N ASP A 87 2.83 4.69 17.39
CA ASP A 87 3.46 3.49 17.97
C ASP A 87 4.79 3.19 17.27
N PHE A 88 4.84 3.31 15.94
CA PHE A 88 6.04 3.01 15.14
C PHE A 88 6.86 4.25 14.78
N ARG A 89 6.44 5.44 15.22
CA ARG A 89 7.12 6.72 15.03
C ARG A 89 7.34 7.07 13.55
N LEU A 90 6.33 6.81 12.73
CA LEU A 90 6.34 7.00 11.27
C LEU A 90 6.21 8.48 10.87
N ASP A 91 5.89 9.33 11.85
CA ASP A 91 5.84 10.79 11.75
C ASP A 91 7.23 11.44 11.69
N ARG A 92 8.30 10.67 11.87
CA ARG A 92 9.68 11.18 11.87
C ARG A 92 10.53 10.49 10.84
N GLU A 93 11.02 11.26 9.89
CA GLU A 93 12.12 10.88 9.01
C GLU A 93 13.42 10.85 9.81
N VAL A 94 14.18 9.77 9.63
CA VAL A 94 15.51 9.62 10.23
C VAL A 94 16.46 9.35 9.09
N TYR A 95 17.43 10.23 8.91
CA TYR A 95 18.46 10.11 7.88
C TYR A 95 19.73 9.55 8.49
N ILE A 96 20.31 8.53 7.84
CA ILE A 96 21.54 7.88 8.31
C ILE A 96 22.77 8.60 7.74
N SER A 97 22.73 8.90 6.44
CA SER A 97 23.80 9.60 5.72
C SER A 97 23.29 10.10 4.38
N GLY A 98 23.54 11.38 4.07
CA GLY A 98 23.00 12.05 2.88
C GLY A 98 21.47 11.88 2.78
N ASP A 99 20.99 11.57 1.58
CA ASP A 99 19.56 11.39 1.30
C ASP A 99 19.02 9.99 1.68
N LYS A 100 19.80 9.15 2.38
CA LYS A 100 19.37 7.80 2.77
C LYS A 100 18.55 7.85 4.05
N GLU A 101 17.23 7.77 3.87
CA GLU A 101 16.25 7.60 4.94
C GLU A 101 16.25 6.17 5.51
N LEU A 102 16.31 6.04 6.83
CA LEU A 102 16.10 4.80 7.55
C LEU A 102 14.65 4.35 7.42
N ARG A 103 14.43 3.19 6.78
CA ARG A 103 13.09 2.59 6.70
C ARG A 103 12.68 2.02 8.05
N ARG A 104 11.55 2.49 8.57
CA ARG A 104 10.94 1.96 9.79
C ARG A 104 10.10 0.73 9.48
N TYR A 105 10.07 -0.18 10.45
CA TYR A 105 9.17 -1.31 10.43
C TYR A 105 7.90 -1.00 11.21
N TYR A 106 6.75 -1.51 10.75
CA TYR A 106 5.45 -1.26 11.36
C TYR A 106 4.49 -2.42 11.12
N THR A 107 3.53 -2.62 12.01
CA THR A 107 2.44 -3.57 11.73
C THR A 107 1.42 -2.92 10.81
N CYS A 108 1.11 -3.52 9.67
CA CYS A 108 0.17 -2.97 8.69
C CYS A 108 -1.20 -2.69 9.35
N PRO A 109 -1.79 -1.49 9.17
CA PRO A 109 -3.08 -1.16 9.77
C PRO A 109 -4.25 -1.98 9.22
N PHE A 110 -4.07 -2.70 8.10
CA PHE A 110 -5.10 -3.59 7.54
C PHE A 110 -4.88 -5.06 7.89
N TYR A 111 -3.85 -5.36 8.67
CA TYR A 111 -3.60 -6.70 9.18
C TYR A 111 -4.75 -7.13 10.10
N LYS A 112 -5.35 -8.28 9.81
CA LYS A 112 -6.29 -9.03 10.63
C LYS A 112 -5.53 -10.28 11.08
N ASN A 113 -5.45 -10.50 12.39
CA ASN A 113 -4.71 -11.62 12.93
C ASN A 113 -5.30 -12.94 12.38
N GLY A 114 -4.47 -13.76 11.72
CA GLY A 114 -4.88 -15.04 11.13
C GLY A 114 -4.83 -15.12 9.60
N VAL A 115 -5.41 -16.20 9.08
CA VAL A 115 -5.40 -16.59 7.66
C VAL A 115 -6.12 -15.55 6.80
N LYS A 116 -5.56 -15.18 5.63
CA LYS A 116 -6.11 -14.16 4.71
C LYS A 116 -6.28 -12.78 5.39
N GLY A 117 -5.32 -12.42 6.24
CA GLY A 117 -5.40 -11.31 7.18
C GLY A 117 -5.36 -9.89 6.61
N CYS A 118 -5.86 -9.59 5.40
CA CYS A 118 -5.88 -8.20 4.91
C CYS A 118 -7.26 -7.83 4.37
N GLY A 119 -7.80 -6.70 4.84
CA GLY A 119 -9.10 -6.19 4.41
C GLY A 119 -9.12 -5.49 3.05
N ILE A 120 -7.98 -5.32 2.38
CA ILE A 120 -7.91 -4.65 1.07
C ILE A 120 -8.02 -5.68 -0.05
N GLY A 121 -8.91 -5.43 -1.03
CA GLY A 121 -9.07 -6.28 -2.21
C GLY A 121 -7.81 -6.31 -3.09
N LEU A 122 -7.52 -7.44 -3.74
CA LEU A 122 -6.28 -7.66 -4.51
C LEU A 122 -6.02 -6.55 -5.55
N GLY A 123 -7.06 -6.09 -6.25
CA GLY A 123 -6.97 -5.00 -7.23
C GLY A 123 -6.63 -3.61 -6.67
N HIS A 124 -6.48 -3.46 -5.35
CA HIS A 124 -6.15 -2.19 -4.71
C HIS A 124 -5.00 -2.32 -3.68
N LYS A 125 -4.48 -3.53 -3.44
CA LYS A 125 -3.35 -3.72 -2.52
C LYS A 125 -2.09 -3.04 -3.05
N PRO A 126 -1.18 -2.54 -2.19
CA PRO A 126 0.13 -2.10 -2.65
C PRO A 126 0.85 -3.16 -3.49
N TYR A 127 1.59 -2.77 -4.52
CA TYR A 127 2.24 -3.70 -5.45
C TYR A 127 3.19 -4.64 -4.71
N GLY A 128 3.95 -4.08 -3.76
CA GLY A 128 4.85 -4.85 -2.90
C GLY A 128 4.14 -5.90 -2.05
N CYS A 129 2.87 -5.68 -1.65
CA CYS A 129 2.10 -6.71 -0.92
C CYS A 129 1.78 -7.92 -1.79
N ILE A 130 1.52 -7.71 -3.08
CA ILE A 130 1.12 -8.76 -4.02
C ILE A 130 2.37 -9.52 -4.51
N ALA A 131 3.47 -8.79 -4.74
CA ALA A 131 4.74 -9.37 -5.18
C ALA A 131 5.49 -10.13 -4.07
N PHE A 132 5.17 -9.88 -2.79
CA PHE A 132 5.82 -10.53 -1.66
C PHE A 132 5.14 -11.86 -1.31
N MET A 133 5.71 -12.95 -1.83
CA MET A 133 5.10 -14.28 -1.78
C MET A 133 6.07 -15.31 -1.18
N PRO A 134 5.54 -16.41 -0.62
CA PRO A 134 6.35 -17.56 -0.25
C PRO A 134 7.15 -18.13 -1.44
N TYR A 135 8.37 -18.60 -1.16
CA TYR A 135 9.15 -19.38 -2.12
C TYR A 135 9.12 -20.89 -1.84
N GLU A 136 8.45 -21.30 -0.75
CA GLU A 136 8.23 -22.69 -0.33
C GLU A 136 6.72 -22.95 -0.12
N THR A 137 6.33 -24.22 -0.09
CA THR A 137 4.94 -24.63 0.22
C THR A 137 4.70 -24.69 1.73
N ASN A 138 3.44 -24.55 2.16
CA ASN A 138 3.04 -24.70 3.57
C ASN A 138 3.81 -23.83 4.58
N VAL A 139 4.15 -22.60 4.21
CA VAL A 139 4.89 -21.68 5.08
C VAL A 139 4.10 -21.34 6.34
N SER A 140 4.68 -21.70 7.49
CA SER A 140 4.15 -21.44 8.83
C SER A 140 5.12 -20.64 9.73
N ILE A 141 6.35 -20.40 9.25
CA ILE A 141 7.41 -19.67 9.96
C ILE A 141 7.85 -18.43 9.17
N ALA A 142 8.51 -17.50 9.85
CA ALA A 142 9.04 -16.29 9.23
C ALA A 142 10.26 -16.57 8.33
N GLY A 143 10.60 -15.61 7.45
CA GLY A 143 11.79 -15.68 6.59
C GLY A 143 11.65 -16.50 5.31
N LYS A 144 10.48 -17.08 5.07
CA LYS A 144 10.20 -17.94 3.89
C LYS A 144 9.48 -17.25 2.74
N CYS A 145 9.50 -15.92 2.74
CA CYS A 145 8.87 -15.08 1.73
C CYS A 145 9.88 -14.06 1.20
N SER A 146 9.75 -13.71 -0.08
CA SER A 146 10.55 -12.67 -0.70
C SER A 146 9.73 -11.92 -1.75
N THR A 147 10.19 -10.72 -2.09
CA THR A 147 9.64 -9.97 -3.22
C THR A 147 10.08 -10.63 -4.51
N ASN A 148 9.14 -10.96 -5.39
CA ASN A 148 9.46 -11.25 -6.77
C ASN A 148 9.76 -9.93 -7.50
N THR A 149 11.03 -9.54 -7.54
CA THR A 149 11.45 -8.27 -8.18
C THR A 149 11.19 -8.28 -9.68
N GLN A 150 11.31 -9.43 -10.34
CA GLN A 150 11.12 -9.52 -11.79
C GLN A 150 9.69 -9.16 -12.21
N VAL A 151 8.67 -9.64 -11.47
CA VAL A 151 7.28 -9.27 -11.78
C VAL A 151 6.98 -7.79 -11.49
N LEU A 152 7.65 -7.18 -10.51
CA LEU A 152 7.52 -5.73 -10.27
C LEU A 152 8.08 -4.93 -11.46
N ILE A 153 9.24 -5.32 -11.99
CA ILE A 153 9.83 -4.69 -13.18
C ILE A 153 8.92 -4.87 -14.40
N GLU A 154 8.44 -6.10 -14.65
CA GLU A 154 7.49 -6.37 -15.75
C GLU A 154 6.24 -5.50 -15.63
N ARG A 155 5.71 -5.36 -14.42
CA ARG A 155 4.58 -4.49 -14.12
C ARG A 155 4.88 -3.02 -14.43
N GLU A 156 6.05 -2.52 -14.06
CA GLU A 156 6.47 -1.14 -14.36
C GLU A 156 6.59 -0.90 -15.87
N ILE A 157 7.14 -1.86 -16.63
CA ILE A 157 7.23 -1.80 -18.10
C ILE A 157 5.84 -1.76 -18.75
N LEU A 158 4.87 -2.51 -18.21
CA LEU A 158 3.50 -2.56 -18.73
C LEU A 158 2.65 -1.32 -18.37
N ASN A 159 3.10 -0.48 -17.44
CA ASN A 159 2.37 0.70 -16.97
C ASN A 159 3.33 1.92 -16.89
N PRO A 160 3.96 2.33 -18.00
CA PRO A 160 4.98 3.38 -18.01
C PRO A 160 4.44 4.76 -17.56
N GLU A 161 3.13 4.97 -17.66
CA GLU A 161 2.45 6.20 -17.25
C GLU A 161 2.37 6.37 -15.72
N ASP A 162 2.60 5.32 -14.94
CA ASP A 162 2.54 5.37 -13.47
C ASP A 162 3.47 6.44 -12.88
N ASP A 163 4.66 6.64 -13.47
CA ASP A 163 5.61 7.64 -13.00
C ASP A 163 5.07 9.06 -13.21
N LEU A 164 4.45 9.32 -14.36
CA LEU A 164 3.80 10.59 -14.65
C LEU A 164 2.59 10.82 -13.72
N ILE A 165 1.75 9.80 -13.52
CA ILE A 165 0.60 9.88 -12.61
C ILE A 165 1.08 10.15 -11.18
N ASN A 166 2.13 9.46 -10.72
CA ASN A 166 2.72 9.70 -9.41
C ASN A 166 3.23 11.15 -9.28
N GLN A 167 3.93 11.66 -10.29
CA GLN A 167 4.39 13.06 -10.29
C GLN A 167 3.21 14.05 -10.25
N ASN A 168 2.16 13.81 -11.04
CA ASN A 168 0.96 14.63 -11.06
C ASN A 168 0.26 14.65 -9.70
N ILE A 169 0.09 13.48 -9.05
CA ILE A 169 -0.47 13.38 -7.70
C ILE A 169 0.39 14.18 -6.71
N ARG A 170 1.73 14.03 -6.76
CA ARG A 170 2.63 14.76 -5.87
C ARG A 170 2.51 16.26 -6.02
N ASN A 171 2.57 16.75 -7.26
CA ASN A 171 2.48 18.17 -7.57
C ASN A 171 1.12 18.74 -7.14
N TYR A 172 0.05 18.01 -7.42
CA TYR A 172 -1.30 18.43 -7.08
C TYR A 172 -1.52 18.58 -5.57
N PHE A 173 -0.99 17.66 -4.75
CA PHE A 173 -1.17 17.68 -3.30
C PHE A 173 0.02 18.27 -2.52
N GLY A 174 1.05 18.77 -3.20
CA GLY A 174 2.28 19.24 -2.53
C GLY A 174 2.99 18.16 -1.72
N LEU A 175 3.02 16.91 -2.21
CA LEU A 175 3.65 15.80 -1.51
C LEU A 175 5.18 15.89 -1.61
N TYR A 176 5.85 16.12 -0.48
CA TYR A 176 7.31 16.15 -0.40
C TYR A 176 7.96 14.76 -0.62
N TRP A 177 7.17 13.67 -0.58
CA TRP A 177 7.65 12.29 -0.65
C TRP A 177 7.29 11.60 -1.98
N THR A 178 8.16 10.70 -2.43
CA THR A 178 7.94 9.79 -3.59
C THR A 178 7.42 8.42 -3.18
N LYS A 179 7.82 7.95 -1.99
CA LYS A 179 7.26 6.78 -1.32
C LYS A 179 7.09 7.09 0.16
N LYS A 180 6.07 6.55 0.81
CA LYS A 180 5.83 6.72 2.26
C LYS A 180 5.28 5.41 2.83
N ASP A 181 5.39 5.18 4.13
CA ASP A 181 4.69 4.06 4.76
C ASP A 181 3.18 4.19 4.52
N LEU A 182 2.50 3.05 4.35
CA LEU A 182 1.07 3.02 4.05
C LEU A 182 0.21 3.85 5.02
N PRO A 183 0.39 3.77 6.35
CA PRO A 183 -0.48 4.52 7.25
C PRO A 183 -0.29 6.04 7.14
N SER A 184 0.95 6.54 7.01
CA SER A 184 1.20 7.97 6.82
C SER A 184 0.69 8.46 5.46
N ALA A 185 0.89 7.68 4.40
CA ALA A 185 0.40 8.01 3.06
C ALA A 185 -1.14 8.14 3.03
N LEU A 186 -1.83 7.17 3.63
CA LEU A 186 -3.29 7.18 3.73
C LEU A 186 -3.82 8.30 4.60
N MET A 187 -3.17 8.58 5.74
CA MET A 187 -3.53 9.70 6.60
C MET A 187 -3.50 11.03 5.83
N HIS A 188 -2.55 11.20 4.90
CA HIS A 188 -2.48 12.37 4.03
C HIS A 188 -3.72 12.54 3.14
N PHE A 189 -4.16 11.47 2.47
CA PHE A 189 -5.35 11.51 1.62
C PHE A 189 -6.64 11.68 2.42
N VAL A 190 -6.77 10.96 3.55
CA VAL A 190 -7.94 11.11 4.44
C VAL A 190 -8.06 12.55 4.95
N ARG A 191 -6.96 13.18 5.39
CA ARG A 191 -6.98 14.59 5.82
C ARG A 191 -7.31 15.54 4.68
N THR A 192 -6.84 15.24 3.47
CA THR A 192 -7.04 16.11 2.31
C THR A 192 -8.48 16.10 1.81
N PHE A 193 -9.08 14.91 1.67
CA PHE A 193 -10.40 14.75 1.07
C PHE A 193 -11.55 14.77 2.07
N ASN A 194 -11.29 14.41 3.32
CA ASN A 194 -12.32 14.29 4.35
C ASN A 194 -12.23 15.38 5.42
N LYS A 195 -11.84 16.61 5.05
CA LYS A 195 -11.74 17.76 5.96
C LYS A 195 -13.02 18.04 6.77
N ASN A 196 -14.18 17.63 6.25
CA ASN A 196 -15.48 17.80 6.91
C ASN A 196 -15.81 16.69 7.91
N LEU A 197 -15.06 15.59 7.92
CA LEU A 197 -15.12 14.65 9.02
C LEU A 197 -14.35 15.30 10.16
N ASN A 198 -15.05 15.72 11.22
CA ASN A 198 -14.51 16.34 12.44
C ASN A 198 -13.61 15.36 13.22
N PHE A 199 -12.58 14.85 12.57
CA PHE A 199 -11.50 14.14 13.21
C PHE A 199 -10.71 15.19 13.97
N ASN A 200 -10.87 15.28 15.29
CA ASN A 200 -9.96 16.07 16.13
C ASN A 200 -8.54 15.55 15.86
N ILE A 201 -7.71 16.34 15.16
CA ILE A 201 -6.34 15.99 14.77
C ILE A 201 -5.40 16.32 15.92
#